data_AF-A0A8T4E3Z1-F1
#
_entry.id   AF-A0A8T4E3Z1-F1
#
_cell.length_a   1.000
_cell.length_b   1.000
_cell.length_c   1.000
_cell.angle_alpha   90.00
_cell.angle_beta   90.00
_cell.angle_gamma   90.00
#
_symmetry.space_group_name_H-M   'P 1'
#
loop_
_entity.id
_entity.type
_entity.pdbx_description
1 polymer ?
#
loop_
_entity_poly.entity_id
_entity_poly.type
_entity_poly.pdbx_seq_one_letter_code
_entity_poly.pdbx_strand_id
1 'polypeptide(L)'
;MAFVGVIIEESLEDKEILQKVKIIKTVVEKVTAKHKTPWIKHWTLHTVEVPENRAEAVAKDLSKALDSRHDWYADFKDEHTHYIIFKSKVFLIDRTRREQYEEATKYGISLGIPKYQVDFSPQVKLEKTQGHAKQNPGKTSVFCAMESGKPSR
;
A
#
# COMPACT_ATOMS: atom_id res chain seq x y z
N MET A 1 12.43 14.70 -5.66
CA MET A 1 10.97 14.68 -5.88
C MET A 1 10.27 14.25 -4.59
N ALA A 2 8.94 14.14 -4.55
CA ALA A 2 8.22 13.65 -3.38
C ALA A 2 7.36 12.43 -3.75
N PHE A 3 7.32 11.46 -2.84
CA PHE A 3 6.49 10.28 -2.93
C PHE A 3 5.10 10.59 -2.40
N VAL A 4 4.09 10.07 -3.08
CA VAL A 4 2.70 10.16 -2.62
C VAL A 4 2.19 8.75 -2.36
N GLY A 5 1.58 8.59 -1.19
CA GLY A 5 0.94 7.36 -0.77
C GLY A 5 -0.31 7.64 0.03
N VAL A 6 -1.04 6.58 0.33
CA VAL A 6 -2.09 6.61 1.34
C VAL A 6 -1.60 5.78 2.52
N ILE A 7 -2.09 6.03 3.73
CA ILE A 7 -1.83 5.22 4.92
C ILE A 7 -3.17 5.07 5.61
N ILE A 8 -3.52 3.84 6.01
CA ILE A 8 -4.70 3.60 6.84
C ILE A 8 -4.26 3.71 8.30
N GLU A 9 -4.89 4.61 9.07
CA GLU A 9 -4.55 4.78 10.49
C GLU A 9 -4.73 3.47 11.28
N GLU A 10 -5.78 2.71 10.96
CA GLU A 10 -6.09 1.44 11.61
C GLU A 10 -5.15 0.30 11.22
N SER A 11 -4.30 0.48 10.19
CA SER A 11 -3.25 -0.49 9.85
C SER A 11 -1.97 -0.29 10.67
N LEU A 12 -1.90 0.75 11.49
CA LEU A 12 -0.74 1.11 12.29
C LEU A 12 -0.95 0.71 13.75
N GLU A 13 0.02 -0.01 14.31
CA GLU A 13 0.16 -0.23 15.75
C GLU A 13 0.73 1.02 16.42
N ASP A 14 1.70 1.66 15.75
CA ASP A 14 2.31 2.92 16.18
C ASP A 14 1.86 4.07 15.26
N LYS A 15 0.99 4.93 15.79
CA LYS A 15 0.46 6.10 15.06
C LYS A 15 1.42 7.29 15.06
N GLU A 16 2.51 7.26 15.83
CA GLU A 16 3.48 8.36 15.86
C GLU A 16 4.17 8.54 14.50
N ILE A 17 4.21 7.50 13.67
CA ILE A 17 4.71 7.57 12.30
C ILE A 17 3.97 8.60 11.44
N LEU A 18 2.69 8.86 11.72
CA LEU A 18 1.90 9.87 11.01
C LEU A 18 2.41 11.29 11.26
N GLN A 19 3.12 11.53 12.37
CA GLN A 19 3.75 12.82 12.67
C GLN A 19 5.06 13.02 11.91
N LYS A 20 5.69 11.93 11.44
CA LYS A 20 6.96 11.98 10.68
C LYS A 20 6.74 12.25 9.18
N VAL A 21 5.50 12.10 8.71
CA VAL A 21 5.10 12.31 7.32
C VAL A 21 4.17 13.52 7.20
N LYS A 22 4.15 14.14 6.02
CA LYS A 22 3.27 15.29 5.78
C LYS A 22 1.92 14.79 5.26
N ILE A 23 0.89 14.88 6.08
CA ILE A 23 -0.48 14.53 5.67
C ILE A 23 -1.04 15.66 4.81
N ILE A 24 -1.41 15.36 3.57
CA ILE A 24 -2.00 16.32 2.62
C ILE A 24 -3.51 16.19 2.52
N LYS A 25 -4.06 15.02 2.86
CA LYS A 25 -5.51 14.76 2.83
C LYS A 25 -5.87 13.65 3.81
N THR A 26 -7.02 13.77 4.45
CA THR A 26 -7.60 12.70 5.27
C THR A 26 -9.01 12.40 4.78
N VAL A 27 -9.33 11.13 4.57
CA VAL A 27 -10.66 10.68 4.16
C VAL A 27 -11.07 9.55 5.10
N VAL A 28 -12.27 9.64 5.67
CA VAL A 28 -12.82 8.59 6.53
C VAL A 28 -13.96 7.90 5.78
N GLU A 29 -13.83 6.61 5.52
CA GLU A 29 -14.84 5.80 4.84
C GLU A 29 -15.38 4.70 5.75
N LYS A 30 -16.66 4.34 5.62
CA LYS A 30 -17.21 3.21 6.38
C LYS A 30 -16.75 1.89 5.75
N VAL A 31 -16.39 0.93 6.59
CA VAL A 31 -16.02 -0.41 6.14
C VAL A 31 -17.21 -1.08 5.47
N THR A 32 -17.03 -1.55 4.23
CA THR A 32 -18.02 -2.36 3.52
C THR A 32 -17.63 -3.83 3.57
N ALA A 33 -18.58 -4.74 3.36
CA ALA A 33 -18.30 -6.18 3.39
C ALA A 33 -17.21 -6.63 2.38
N LYS A 34 -16.94 -5.84 1.33
CA LYS A 34 -15.87 -6.10 0.37
C LYS A 34 -14.46 -5.95 0.95
N HIS A 35 -14.32 -5.21 2.04
CA HIS A 35 -13.04 -4.91 2.68
C HIS A 35 -12.52 -6.02 3.59
N LYS A 36 -13.31 -7.09 3.84
CA LYS A 36 -12.92 -8.25 4.67
C LYS A 36 -12.28 -7.91 6.02
N THR A 37 -12.68 -6.79 6.63
CA THR A 37 -12.19 -6.27 7.91
C THR A 37 -13.33 -6.15 8.93
N PRO A 38 -13.96 -7.27 9.34
CA PRO A 38 -15.09 -7.25 10.26
C PRO A 38 -14.78 -6.62 11.63
N TRP A 39 -13.51 -6.53 12.03
CA TRP A 39 -13.08 -5.90 13.28
C TRP A 39 -12.96 -4.37 13.24
N ILE A 40 -13.09 -3.73 12.06
CA ILE A 40 -12.93 -2.28 11.91
C ILE A 40 -14.25 -1.64 11.46
N LYS A 41 -14.61 -0.51 12.05
CA LYS A 41 -15.87 0.22 11.75
C LYS A 41 -15.73 1.23 10.62
N HIS A 42 -14.55 1.83 10.46
CA HIS A 42 -14.22 2.83 9.44
C HIS A 42 -12.74 2.74 9.07
N TRP A 43 -12.41 3.15 7.85
CA TRP A 43 -11.04 3.32 7.39
C TRP A 43 -10.71 4.81 7.39
N THR A 44 -9.62 5.16 8.05
CA THR A 44 -9.08 6.53 8.06
C THR A 44 -7.88 6.57 7.12
N LEU A 45 -8.12 7.03 5.90
CA LEU A 45 -7.13 7.11 4.83
C LEU A 45 -6.42 8.47 4.89
N HIS A 46 -5.18 8.48 5.34
CA HIS A 46 -4.28 9.63 5.27
C HIS A 46 -3.48 9.57 3.98
N THR A 47 -3.74 10.49 3.05
CA THR A 47 -2.84 10.74 1.93
C THR A 47 -1.64 11.52 2.44
N VAL A 48 -0.44 10.96 2.23
CA VAL A 48 0.80 11.51 2.74
C VAL A 48 1.77 11.83 1.60
N GLU A 49 2.54 12.88 1.82
CA GLU A 49 3.65 13.30 0.99
C GLU A 49 4.95 13.03 1.76
N VAL A 50 5.84 12.26 1.16
CA VAL A 50 7.14 11.90 1.75
C VAL A 50 8.25 12.40 0.84
N PRO A 51 9.13 13.31 1.31
CA PRO A 51 10.22 13.78 0.48
C PRO A 51 11.23 12.63 0.25
N GLU A 52 11.81 12.58 -0.94
CA GLU A 52 12.69 11.50 -1.38
C GLU A 52 13.85 11.21 -0.43
N ASN A 53 14.44 12.26 0.15
CA ASN A 53 15.53 12.12 1.14
C ASN A 53 15.11 11.43 2.45
N ARG A 54 13.81 11.30 2.71
CA ARG A 54 13.24 10.61 3.88
C ARG A 54 12.46 9.35 3.51
N ALA A 55 12.25 9.08 2.22
CA ALA A 55 11.43 7.96 1.74
C ALA A 55 11.91 6.62 2.30
N GLU A 56 13.20 6.35 2.25
CA GLU A 56 13.76 5.09 2.77
C GLU A 56 13.59 4.97 4.31
N ALA A 57 13.84 6.06 5.04
CA ALA A 57 13.70 6.06 6.50
C ALA A 57 12.25 5.87 6.93
N VAL A 58 11.32 6.58 6.28
CA VAL A 58 9.88 6.47 6.50
C VAL A 58 9.39 5.07 6.14
N ALA A 59 9.86 4.47 5.03
CA ALA A 59 9.50 3.11 4.66
C ALA A 59 9.92 2.09 5.74
N LYS A 60 11.14 2.22 6.26
CA LYS A 60 11.64 1.37 7.35
C LYS A 60 10.83 1.55 8.63
N ASP A 61 10.53 2.78 9.01
CA ASP A 61 9.72 3.06 10.20
C ASP A 61 8.28 2.55 10.04
N LEU A 62 7.67 2.74 8.88
CA LEU A 62 6.35 2.18 8.56
C LEU A 62 6.35 0.65 8.64
N SER A 63 7.38 -0.02 8.11
CA SER A 63 7.49 -1.48 8.21
C SER A 63 7.48 -1.99 9.65
N LYS A 64 7.92 -1.17 10.62
CA LYS A 64 7.88 -1.48 12.05
C LYS A 64 6.56 -1.07 12.69
N ALA A 65 5.98 0.05 12.26
CA ALA A 65 4.74 0.61 12.79
C ALA A 65 3.48 -0.14 12.32
N LEU A 66 3.54 -0.87 11.20
CA LEU A 66 2.42 -1.69 10.74
C LEU A 66 1.98 -2.70 11.81
N ASP A 67 0.68 -2.94 11.91
CA ASP A 67 0.12 -3.91 12.85
C ASP A 67 0.67 -5.32 12.59
N SER A 68 1.06 -5.99 13.68
CA SER A 68 1.60 -7.35 13.66
C SER A 68 0.51 -8.43 13.66
N ARG A 69 -0.74 -8.06 13.98
CA ARG A 69 -1.87 -8.99 14.10
C ARG A 69 -2.54 -9.30 12.77
N HIS A 70 -2.41 -8.42 11.78
CA HIS A 70 -3.07 -8.57 10.49
C HIS A 70 -2.07 -8.29 9.36
N ASP A 71 -2.28 -8.92 8.21
CA ASP A 71 -1.37 -8.83 7.06
C ASP A 71 -1.61 -7.55 6.26
N TRP A 72 -1.18 -6.42 6.84
CA TRP A 72 -1.23 -5.11 6.21
C TRP A 72 0.01 -4.84 5.36
N TYR A 73 -0.20 -4.01 4.34
CA TYR A 73 0.88 -3.35 3.62
C TYR A 73 0.54 -1.89 3.38
N ALA A 74 1.59 -1.10 3.15
CA ALA A 74 1.49 0.26 2.66
C ALA A 74 2.31 0.43 1.39
N ASP A 75 1.86 1.30 0.51
CA ASP A 75 2.68 1.73 -0.61
C ASP A 75 2.65 3.23 -0.83
N PHE A 76 3.78 3.73 -1.30
CA PHE A 76 3.92 5.07 -1.81
C PHE A 76 4.85 5.06 -3.02
N LYS A 77 4.57 5.94 -3.98
CA LYS A 77 5.29 5.98 -5.24
C LYS A 77 5.48 7.40 -5.73
N ASP A 78 6.54 7.58 -6.50
CA ASP A 78 6.76 8.74 -7.35
C ASP A 78 6.69 8.29 -8.82
N GLU A 79 7.22 9.10 -9.74
CA GLU A 79 7.21 8.80 -11.19
C GLU A 79 8.10 7.61 -11.59
N HIS A 80 9.14 7.30 -10.82
CA HIS A 80 10.18 6.32 -11.17
C HIS A 80 10.21 5.11 -10.24
N THR A 81 9.79 5.31 -9.01
CA THR A 81 10.08 4.45 -7.87
C THR A 81 8.80 4.19 -7.08
N HIS A 82 8.65 2.96 -6.62
CA HIS A 82 7.50 2.49 -5.86
C HIS A 82 7.98 1.70 -4.65
N TYR A 83 7.66 2.20 -3.46
CA TYR A 83 7.92 1.53 -2.20
C TYR A 83 6.71 0.69 -1.82
N ILE A 84 6.92 -0.61 -1.64
CA ILE A 84 5.91 -1.52 -1.11
C ILE A 84 6.40 -2.03 0.24
N ILE A 85 5.63 -1.76 1.27
CA ILE A 85 6.03 -1.90 2.67
C ILE A 85 5.11 -2.90 3.33
N PHE A 86 5.68 -4.03 3.72
CA PHE A 86 5.04 -5.03 4.57
C PHE A 86 5.61 -4.94 5.99
N LYS A 87 4.99 -5.64 6.94
CA LYS A 87 5.55 -5.76 8.30
C LYS A 87 6.97 -6.33 8.21
N SER A 88 7.94 -5.59 8.74
CA SER A 88 9.37 -5.93 8.78
C SER A 88 10.06 -6.14 7.41
N LYS A 89 9.42 -5.78 6.30
CA LYS A 89 10.00 -5.94 4.96
C LYS A 89 9.60 -4.80 4.03
N VAL A 90 10.58 -4.21 3.36
CA VAL A 90 10.37 -3.12 2.39
C VAL A 90 10.92 -3.58 1.04
N PHE A 91 10.14 -3.35 -0.01
CA PHE A 91 10.55 -3.53 -1.41
C PHE A 91 10.64 -2.16 -2.07
N LEU A 92 11.81 -1.89 -2.64
CA LEU A 92 12.06 -0.74 -3.49
C LEU A 92 11.98 -1.18 -4.94
N ILE A 93 10.96 -0.71 -5.66
CA ILE A 93 10.68 -1.14 -7.02
C ILE A 93 10.89 0.02 -7.98
N ASP A 94 11.74 -0.19 -8.97
CA ASP A 94 11.78 0.63 -10.17
C ASP A 94 10.54 0.31 -11.01
N ARG A 95 9.76 1.34 -11.33
CA ARG A 95 8.48 1.20 -12.04
C ARG A 95 8.64 0.62 -13.45
N THR A 96 9.85 0.61 -14.01
CA THR A 96 10.18 0.00 -15.30
C THR A 96 10.49 -1.51 -15.19
N ARG A 97 10.75 -2.01 -13.98
CA ARG A 97 11.23 -3.37 -13.71
C ARG A 97 10.11 -4.27 -13.21
N ARG A 98 9.48 -4.98 -14.14
CA ARG A 98 8.38 -5.90 -13.85
C ARG A 98 8.81 -7.05 -12.93
N GLU A 99 10.06 -7.49 -13.00
CA GLU A 99 10.55 -8.60 -12.17
C GLU A 99 10.51 -8.27 -10.67
N GLN A 100 10.75 -7.00 -10.32
CA GLN A 100 10.71 -6.54 -8.92
C GLN A 100 9.28 -6.52 -8.38
N TYR A 101 8.29 -6.20 -9.24
CA TYR A 101 6.88 -6.31 -8.90
C TYR A 101 6.44 -7.76 -8.64
N GLU A 102 6.95 -8.71 -9.42
CA GLU A 102 6.64 -10.13 -9.20
C GLU A 102 7.16 -10.62 -7.85
N GLU A 103 8.34 -10.15 -7.43
CA GLU A 103 8.92 -10.52 -6.13
C GLU A 103 8.08 -10.00 -4.96
N ALA A 104 7.69 -8.71 -4.99
CA ALA A 104 6.82 -8.12 -3.97
C ALA A 104 5.43 -8.77 -3.96
N THR A 105 4.87 -9.09 -5.14
CA THR A 105 3.60 -9.82 -5.29
C THR A 105 3.69 -11.20 -4.63
N LYS A 106 4.74 -11.97 -4.93
CA LYS A 106 4.96 -13.30 -4.35
C LYS A 106 5.09 -13.23 -2.83
N TYR A 107 5.79 -12.22 -2.32
CA TYR A 107 5.91 -12.00 -0.88
C TYR A 107 4.54 -11.72 -0.24
N GLY A 108 3.75 -10.82 -0.81
CA GLY A 108 2.39 -10.54 -0.32
C GLY A 108 1.50 -11.78 -0.33
N ILE A 109 1.56 -12.60 -1.39
CA ILE A 109 0.84 -13.88 -1.46
C ILE A 109 1.32 -14.84 -0.37
N SER A 110 2.63 -14.89 -0.07
CA SER A 110 3.19 -15.74 0.99
C SER A 110 2.73 -15.35 2.40
N LEU A 111 2.36 -14.08 2.60
CA LEU A 111 1.71 -13.59 3.82
C LEU A 111 0.22 -13.93 3.89
N GLY A 112 -0.34 -14.54 2.83
CA GLY A 112 -1.77 -14.87 2.75
C GLY A 112 -2.61 -13.78 2.07
N ILE A 113 -2.01 -12.68 1.61
CA ILE A 113 -2.75 -11.60 0.95
C ILE A 113 -3.20 -12.09 -0.45
N PRO A 114 -4.48 -11.94 -0.83
CA PRO A 114 -4.96 -12.43 -2.11
C PRO A 114 -4.26 -11.75 -3.28
N LYS A 115 -3.87 -12.55 -4.27
CA LYS A 115 -3.13 -12.09 -5.46
C LYS A 115 -3.75 -10.88 -6.14
N TYR A 116 -5.09 -10.77 -6.19
CA TYR A 116 -5.76 -9.63 -6.83
C TYR A 116 -5.53 -8.28 -6.13
N GLN A 117 -5.04 -8.27 -4.89
CA GLN A 117 -4.74 -7.05 -4.11
C GLN A 117 -3.27 -6.69 -4.20
N VAL A 118 -2.40 -7.70 -4.21
CA VAL A 118 -0.95 -7.54 -4.36
C VAL A 118 -0.48 -7.65 -5.81
N ASP A 119 -1.40 -7.54 -6.79
CA ASP A 119 -1.04 -7.40 -8.20
C ASP A 119 -0.68 -5.94 -8.48
N PHE A 120 0.56 -5.61 -8.14
CA PHE A 120 1.15 -4.30 -8.35
C PHE A 120 1.64 -4.09 -9.78
N SER A 121 1.52 -5.12 -10.64
CA SER A 121 2.00 -5.07 -12.01
C SER A 121 1.38 -3.86 -12.71
N PRO A 122 2.20 -2.95 -13.28
CA PRO A 122 1.64 -1.97 -14.19
C PRO A 122 0.99 -2.79 -15.30
N GLN A 123 -0.34 -2.73 -15.40
CA GLN A 123 -1.00 -3.02 -16.66
C GLN A 123 -0.46 -1.99 -17.63
N VAL A 124 0.68 -2.31 -18.25
CA VAL A 124 1.13 -1.70 -19.49
C VAL A 124 0.00 -2.00 -20.44
N LYS A 125 -0.98 -1.10 -20.53
CA LYS A 125 -1.89 -1.05 -21.66
C LYS A 125 -1.04 -0.65 -22.86
N LEU A 126 -0.34 -1.63 -23.42
CA LEU A 126 -0.11 -1.69 -24.86
C LEU A 126 -1.45 -2.04 -25.52
N GLU A 127 -2.47 -1.21 -25.33
CA GLU A 127 -3.60 -1.17 -26.25
C GLU A 127 -3.25 -0.09 -27.27
N LYS A 128 -2.66 -0.55 -28.39
CA LYS A 128 -2.97 0.08 -29.66
C LYS A 128 -4.49 0.07 -29.81
N THR A 129 -5.01 1.08 -30.52
CA THR A 129 -6.40 1.24 -31.03
C THR A 129 -7.36 2.10 -30.20
N GLN A 130 -7.50 3.34 -30.68
CA GLN A 130 -8.69 4.20 -30.76
C GLN A 130 -9.84 4.01 -29.75
N GLY A 131 -10.18 5.10 -29.04
CA GLY A 131 -11.55 5.36 -28.57
C GLY A 131 -11.67 5.56 -27.06
N HIS A 132 -12.06 6.78 -26.67
CA HIS A 132 -12.47 7.17 -25.31
C HIS A 132 -11.43 6.98 -24.20
N ALA A 133 -10.51 7.94 -24.13
CA ALA A 133 -9.75 8.22 -22.93
C ALA A 133 -10.68 8.71 -21.81
N LYS A 134 -11.21 7.79 -21.01
CA LYS A 134 -11.44 8.07 -19.59
C LYS A 134 -10.12 7.79 -18.88
N GLN A 135 -9.37 8.86 -18.66
CA GLN A 135 -8.36 8.87 -17.61
C GLN A 135 -9.07 8.43 -16.33
N ASN A 136 -8.74 7.27 -15.79
CA ASN A 136 -9.06 6.95 -14.40
C ASN A 136 -7.92 7.57 -13.58
N PRO A 137 -8.12 8.74 -12.93
CA PRO A 137 -7.10 9.31 -12.08
C PRO A 137 -6.95 8.40 -10.86
N GLY A 138 -5.77 7.82 -10.70
CA GLY A 138 -5.42 7.06 -9.50
C GLY A 138 -6.08 5.68 -9.42
N LYS A 139 -5.33 4.65 -9.80
CA LYS A 139 -5.23 3.50 -8.89
C LYS A 139 -4.54 4.01 -7.63
N THR A 140 -5.29 4.72 -6.80
CA THR A 140 -4.93 5.04 -5.43
C THR A 140 -4.73 3.69 -4.77
N SER A 141 -3.53 3.48 -4.25
CA SER A 141 -3.09 2.31 -3.51
C SER A 141 -4.26 1.55 -2.87
N VAL A 142 -4.46 0.29 -3.29
CA VAL A 142 -5.45 -0.59 -2.67
C VAL A 142 -4.79 -1.07 -1.39
N PHE A 143 -5.22 -0.59 -0.24
CA PHE A 143 -4.80 -1.12 1.05
C PHE A 143 -5.63 -2.36 1.37
N CYS A 144 -5.00 -3.42 1.85
CA CYS A 144 -5.70 -4.60 2.36
C CYS A 144 -5.31 -4.89 3.80
N ALA A 145 -6.30 -5.15 4.64
CA ALA A 145 -6.14 -6.00 5.81
C ALA A 145 -6.76 -7.35 5.51
N MET A 146 -6.06 -8.42 5.85
CA MET A 146 -6.64 -9.74 5.98
C MET A 146 -6.55 -10.16 7.44
N GLU A 147 -7.58 -10.87 7.91
CA GLU A 147 -7.48 -11.58 9.18
C GLU A 147 -6.36 -12.59 8.97
N SER A 148 -5.28 -12.45 9.75
CA SER A 148 -4.24 -13.48 9.73
C SER A 148 -4.89 -14.72 10.32
N GLY A 149 -5.45 -15.54 9.44
CA GLY A 149 -5.95 -16.86 9.76
C GLY A 149 -4.76 -17.74 10.08
N LYS A 150 -4.08 -17.50 11.22
CA LYS A 150 -3.32 -18.55 11.86
C LYS A 150 -4.35 -19.54 12.36
N PRO A 151 -4.43 -20.76 11.81
CA PRO A 151 -5.09 -21.82 12.56
C PRO A 151 -4.33 -21.90 13.88
N SER A 152 -5.07 -21.70 14.97
CA SER A 152 -4.58 -22.05 16.31
C SER A 152 -4.04 -23.48 16.23
N ARG A 153 -2.84 -23.64 16.77
CA ARG A 153 -2.13 -24.89 16.94
C ARG A 153 -3.02 -25.94 17.62
#